data_AF-A0A935F012-F1
#
_entry.id   AF-A0A935F012-F1
#
_cell.length_a   1.000
_cell.length_b   1.000
_cell.length_c   1.000
_cell.angle_alpha   90.00
_cell.angle_beta   90.00
_cell.angle_gamma   90.00
#
_symmetry.space_group_name_H-M   'P 1'
#
loop_
_entity.id
_entity.type
_entity.pdbx_description
1 polymer ?
#
loop_
_entity_poly.entity_id
_entity_poly.type
_entity_poly.pdbx_seq_one_letter_code
_entity_poly.pdbx_strand_id
1 'polypeptide(L)'
;MCKGVETDDCLTDKQIAALRKIYAGPRDAKGRQIIPGFEPGGETGPGGWTSWITGATLRWPSSSFSTQAFKNMIYNDPNWDFKTFQLERDGRLASENWARSWMQSTQT
;
A
#
# COMPACT_ATOMS: atom_id res chain seq x y z
N MET A 1 -2.75 9.88 -21.90
CA MET A 1 -3.10 11.17 -21.26
C MET A 1 -4.33 11.71 -21.96
N CYS A 2 -5.37 12.08 -21.23
CA CYS A 2 -6.57 12.68 -21.83
C CYS A 2 -6.24 14.02 -22.49
N LYS A 3 -6.64 14.20 -23.75
CA LYS A 3 -6.43 15.45 -24.52
C LYS A 3 -7.64 16.41 -24.44
N GLY A 4 -8.71 15.99 -23.77
CA GLY A 4 -9.97 16.71 -23.63
C GLY A 4 -10.76 16.14 -22.46
N VAL A 5 -12.06 15.92 -22.65
CA VAL A 5 -12.92 15.27 -21.65
C VAL A 5 -12.35 13.91 -21.24
N GLU A 6 -12.43 13.59 -19.95
CA GLU A 6 -12.04 12.28 -19.41
C GLU A 6 -12.96 11.18 -19.93
N THR A 7 -12.36 10.11 -20.45
CA THR A 7 -13.04 8.89 -20.91
C THR A 7 -12.26 7.67 -20.44
N ASP A 8 -12.85 6.48 -20.53
CA ASP A 8 -12.20 5.22 -20.15
C ASP A 8 -11.00 4.84 -21.05
N ASP A 9 -10.85 5.51 -22.20
CA ASP A 9 -9.74 5.29 -23.15
C ASP A 9 -8.48 6.10 -22.82
N CYS A 10 -8.51 6.92 -21.78
CA CYS A 10 -7.40 7.79 -21.43
C CYS A 10 -7.21 7.94 -19.92
N LEU A 11 -5.95 8.11 -19.52
CA LEU A 11 -5.62 8.48 -18.14
C LEU A 11 -5.46 10.00 -18.00
N THR A 12 -6.05 10.58 -16.96
CA THR A 12 -5.79 11.94 -16.49
C THR A 12 -4.38 12.06 -15.89
N ASP A 13 -3.88 13.29 -15.76
CA ASP A 13 -2.58 13.52 -15.13
C ASP A 13 -2.51 13.01 -13.69
N LYS A 14 -3.63 13.09 -12.95
CA LYS A 14 -3.73 12.56 -11.59
C LYS A 14 -3.64 11.03 -11.56
N GLN A 15 -4.33 10.34 -12.49
CA GLN A 15 -4.24 8.89 -12.62
C GLN A 15 -2.83 8.45 -13.05
N ILE A 16 -2.19 9.17 -13.98
CA ILE A 16 -0.79 8.91 -14.37
C ILE A 16 0.15 9.10 -13.17
N ALA A 17 -0.03 10.16 -12.38
CA ALA A 17 0.78 10.40 -11.19
C ALA A 17 0.61 9.30 -10.14
N ALA A 18 -0.62 8.81 -9.92
CA ALA A 18 -0.89 7.68 -9.04
C ALA A 18 -0.22 6.40 -9.56
N LEU A 19 -0.36 6.11 -10.85
CA LEU A 19 0.24 4.95 -11.51
C LEU A 19 1.77 4.93 -11.34
N ARG A 20 2.42 6.06 -11.57
CA ARG A 20 3.87 6.23 -11.37
C ARG A 20 4.30 5.93 -9.93
N LYS A 21 3.50 6.34 -8.94
CA LYS A 21 3.79 6.05 -7.52
C LYS A 21 3.66 4.56 -7.19
N ILE A 22 2.68 3.87 -7.76
CA ILE A 22 2.49 2.43 -7.56
C ILE A 22 3.67 1.64 -8.14
N TYR A 23 4.07 1.94 -9.38
CA TYR A 23 5.22 1.27 -10.01
C TYR A 23 6.56 1.63 -9.36
N ALA A 24 6.71 2.83 -8.79
CA ALA A 24 7.96 3.23 -8.15
C ALA A 24 8.11 2.65 -6.74
N GLY A 25 7.00 2.39 -6.05
CA GLY A 25 6.99 2.03 -4.63
C GLY A 25 7.31 3.23 -3.72
N PRO A 26 7.07 3.09 -2.41
CA PRO A 26 7.26 4.16 -1.44
C PRO A 26 8.75 4.44 -1.18
N ARG A 27 9.06 5.73 -1.08
CA ARG A 27 10.37 6.24 -0.67
C ARG A 27 10.24 7.07 0.59
N ASP A 28 11.28 7.00 1.39
CA ASP A 28 11.41 7.75 2.63
C ASP A 28 11.77 9.24 2.34
N ALA A 29 11.77 10.09 3.36
CA ALA A 29 12.07 11.52 3.23
C ALA A 29 13.50 11.81 2.73
N LYS A 30 14.40 10.82 2.79
CA LYS A 30 15.77 10.86 2.27
C LYS A 30 15.88 10.27 0.86
N GLY A 31 14.76 9.87 0.25
CA GLY A 31 14.69 9.28 -1.08
C GLY A 31 15.05 7.78 -1.13
N ARG A 32 15.25 7.12 0.01
CA ARG A 32 15.58 5.69 0.08
C ARG A 32 14.34 4.85 -0.22
N GLN A 33 14.52 3.80 -1.03
CA GLN A 33 13.44 2.86 -1.34
C GLN A 33 13.11 2.02 -0.08
N ILE A 34 11.84 1.97 0.31
CA ILE A 34 11.38 1.18 1.47
C ILE A 34 11.01 -0.24 1.04
N ILE A 35 10.09 -0.35 0.08
CA ILE A 35 9.75 -1.61 -0.60
C ILE A 35 9.74 -1.35 -2.11
N PRO A 36 10.04 -2.36 -2.96
CA PRO A 36 9.89 -2.23 -4.41
C PRO A 36 8.46 -1.82 -4.79
N GLY A 37 8.34 -1.13 -5.91
CA GLY A 37 7.04 -0.95 -6.55
C GLY A 37 6.56 -2.22 -7.23
N PHE A 38 5.34 -2.19 -7.75
CA PHE A 38 4.77 -3.30 -8.50
C PHE A 38 5.40 -3.38 -9.89
N GLU A 39 5.45 -4.59 -10.45
CA GLU A 39 5.98 -4.82 -11.80
C GLU A 39 4.87 -4.64 -12.85
N PRO A 40 5.21 -4.12 -14.05
CA PRO A 40 4.29 -4.10 -15.18
C PRO A 40 3.80 -5.50 -15.56
N GLY A 41 2.50 -5.65 -15.83
CA GLY A 41 1.85 -6.90 -16.23
C GLY A 41 0.92 -7.49 -15.17
N GLY A 42 0.98 -7.01 -13.93
CA GLY A 42 0.11 -7.45 -12.83
C GLY A 42 -1.23 -6.69 -12.72
N GLU A 43 -1.52 -5.76 -13.61
CA GLU A 43 -2.63 -4.82 -13.47
C GLU A 43 -4.00 -5.49 -13.64
N THR A 44 -4.05 -6.56 -14.44
CA THR A 44 -5.30 -7.19 -14.90
C THR A 44 -5.45 -8.62 -14.38
N GLY A 45 -6.64 -9.19 -14.58
CA GLY A 45 -6.97 -10.57 -14.19
C GLY A 45 -7.51 -10.71 -12.75
N PRO A 46 -8.00 -11.91 -12.38
CA PRO A 46 -8.68 -12.14 -11.09
C PRO A 46 -7.83 -11.86 -9.84
N GLY A 47 -6.49 -11.94 -9.97
CA GLY A 47 -5.52 -11.63 -8.92
C GLY A 47 -4.78 -10.29 -9.12
N GLY A 48 -5.20 -9.50 -10.11
CA GLY A 48 -4.52 -8.25 -10.46
C GLY A 48 -4.83 -7.08 -9.52
N TRP A 49 -4.43 -5.89 -9.96
CA TRP A 49 -4.45 -4.68 -9.14
C TRP A 49 -5.84 -4.27 -8.67
N THR A 50 -6.91 -4.60 -9.41
CA THR A 50 -8.29 -4.27 -9.00
C THR A 50 -8.64 -4.87 -7.64
N SER A 51 -8.12 -6.07 -7.31
CA SER A 51 -8.40 -6.74 -6.04
C SER A 51 -7.45 -6.31 -4.92
N TRP A 52 -6.23 -5.88 -5.27
CA TRP A 52 -5.13 -5.73 -4.29
C TRP A 52 -4.54 -4.32 -4.17
N ILE A 53 -4.79 -3.40 -5.09
CA ILE A 53 -4.14 -2.09 -5.13
C ILE A 53 -5.14 -0.96 -5.35
N THR A 54 -5.88 -0.98 -6.46
CA THR A 54 -6.72 0.15 -6.87
C THR A 54 -8.13 0.06 -6.33
N GLY A 55 -8.67 -1.16 -6.18
CA GLY A 55 -10.03 -1.40 -5.70
C GLY A 55 -11.10 -0.92 -6.68
N ALA A 56 -12.26 -1.58 -6.70
CA ALA A 56 -13.45 -1.03 -7.36
C ALA A 56 -14.24 -0.05 -6.47
N THR A 57 -14.00 -0.10 -5.15
CA THR A 57 -14.61 0.77 -4.13
C THR A 57 -13.58 1.13 -3.06
N LEU A 58 -13.92 1.97 -2.09
CA LEU A 58 -13.07 2.28 -0.91
C LEU A 58 -12.79 1.09 0.02
N ARG A 59 -13.50 -0.03 -0.14
CA ARG A 59 -13.31 -1.26 0.63
C ARG A 59 -13.00 -2.40 -0.33
N TRP A 60 -11.73 -2.78 -0.41
CA TRP A 60 -11.27 -3.92 -1.20
C TRP A 60 -10.43 -4.86 -0.31
N PRO A 61 -10.21 -6.12 -0.73
CA PRO A 61 -9.58 -7.12 0.13
C PRO A 61 -8.27 -6.66 0.79
N SER A 62 -7.38 -6.01 0.04
CA SER A 62 -6.10 -5.56 0.61
C SER A 62 -6.22 -4.36 1.55
N SER A 63 -7.18 -3.46 1.34
CA SER A 63 -7.43 -2.35 2.28
C SER A 63 -7.88 -2.91 3.63
N SER A 64 -8.71 -3.95 3.63
CA SER A 64 -9.14 -4.65 4.86
C SER A 64 -7.97 -5.39 5.50
N PHE A 65 -7.22 -6.17 4.73
CA PHE A 65 -6.08 -6.94 5.26
C PHE A 65 -5.02 -6.03 5.89
N SER A 66 -4.58 -5.01 5.17
CA SER A 66 -3.57 -4.06 5.65
C SER A 66 -4.06 -3.31 6.89
N THR A 67 -5.32 -2.86 6.88
CA THR A 67 -5.92 -2.20 8.06
C THR A 67 -5.92 -3.11 9.28
N GLN A 68 -6.31 -4.38 9.12
CA GLN A 68 -6.33 -5.33 10.24
C GLN A 68 -4.92 -5.67 10.72
N ALA A 69 -3.93 -5.76 9.84
CA ALA A 69 -2.53 -5.95 10.24
C ALA A 69 -2.05 -4.78 11.11
N PHE A 70 -2.29 -3.53 10.67
CA PHE A 70 -1.90 -2.36 11.45
C PHE A 70 -2.67 -2.25 12.78
N LYS A 71 -3.98 -2.50 12.79
CA LYS A 71 -4.78 -2.50 14.02
C LYS A 71 -4.29 -3.53 15.04
N ASN A 72 -4.15 -4.78 14.63
CA ASN A 72 -4.01 -5.90 15.58
C ASN A 72 -2.55 -6.29 15.84
N MET A 73 -1.64 -6.06 14.90
CA MET A 73 -0.24 -6.49 15.01
C MET A 73 0.73 -5.33 15.25
N ILE A 74 0.46 -4.16 14.67
CA ILE A 74 1.39 -3.02 14.76
C ILE A 74 1.01 -2.09 15.89
N TYR A 75 -0.25 -1.66 15.97
CA TYR A 75 -0.69 -0.69 16.97
C TYR A 75 -1.37 -1.32 18.19
N ASN A 76 -1.93 -2.52 18.05
CA ASN A 76 -2.87 -3.09 19.02
C ASN A 76 -3.97 -2.10 19.42
N ASP A 77 -4.49 -1.36 18.44
CA ASP A 77 -5.51 -0.34 18.59
C ASP A 77 -6.67 -0.60 17.60
N PRO A 78 -7.86 -1.03 18.08
CA PRO A 78 -9.00 -1.30 17.22
C PRO A 78 -9.56 -0.04 16.54
N ASN A 79 -9.24 1.15 17.06
CA ASN A 79 -9.71 2.43 16.55
C ASN A 79 -8.76 3.06 15.51
N TRP A 80 -7.60 2.46 15.25
CA TRP A 80 -6.66 2.98 14.25
C TRP A 80 -7.30 3.06 12.85
N ASP A 81 -7.13 4.20 12.17
CA ASP A 81 -7.66 4.43 10.82
C ASP A 81 -6.53 4.47 9.79
N PHE A 82 -6.63 3.64 8.76
CA PHE A 82 -5.65 3.58 7.66
C PHE A 82 -5.52 4.92 6.91
N LYS A 83 -6.53 5.79 6.97
CA LYS A 83 -6.44 7.15 6.41
C LYS A 83 -5.44 8.04 7.15
N THR A 84 -5.06 7.67 8.37
CA THR A 84 -4.04 8.36 9.18
C THR A 84 -2.64 7.80 8.98
N PHE A 85 -2.47 6.87 8.02
CA PHE A 85 -1.21 6.21 7.75
C PHE A 85 -0.11 7.20 7.37
N GLN A 86 1.06 7.04 7.96
CA GLN A 86 2.27 7.82 7.70
C GLN A 86 3.45 6.88 7.49
N LEU A 87 4.00 6.85 6.27
CA LEU A 87 5.01 5.87 5.84
C LEU A 87 6.17 5.71 6.84
N GLU A 88 6.76 6.82 7.27
CA GLU A 88 7.93 6.81 8.17
C GLU A 88 7.61 6.29 9.56
N ARG A 89 6.53 6.81 10.15
CA ARG A 89 6.12 6.45 11.51
C ARG A 89 5.69 4.98 11.55
N ASP A 90 4.84 4.59 10.61
CA ASP A 90 4.11 3.34 10.65
C ASP A 90 4.96 2.21 10.09
N GLY A 91 5.76 2.49 9.05
CA GLY A 91 6.71 1.53 8.49
C GLY A 91 7.83 1.16 9.46
N ARG A 92 8.32 2.14 10.25
CA ARG A 92 9.27 1.89 11.32
C ARG A 92 8.66 1.02 12.43
N LEU A 93 7.47 1.38 12.91
CA LEU A 93 6.77 0.59 13.93
C LEU A 93 6.48 -0.84 13.48
N ALA A 94 6.08 -1.02 12.22
CA ALA A 94 5.86 -2.34 11.65
C ALA A 94 7.15 -3.18 11.66
N SER A 95 8.26 -2.59 11.22
CA SER A 95 9.57 -3.26 11.19
C SER A 95 10.05 -3.64 12.59
N GLU A 96 9.92 -2.74 13.58
CA GLU A 96 10.31 -2.97 14.98
C GLU A 96 9.48 -4.09 15.63
N ASN A 97 8.15 -4.08 15.43
CA ASN A 97 7.27 -5.06 16.05
C ASN A 97 7.40 -6.45 15.42
N TRP A 98 7.55 -6.52 14.09
CA TRP A 98 7.79 -7.81 13.42
C TRP A 98 9.16 -8.39 13.78
N ALA A 99 10.21 -7.57 13.85
CA ALA A 99 11.53 -8.04 14.30
C ALA A 99 11.47 -8.59 15.73
N ARG A 100 10.73 -7.91 16.63
CA ARG A 100 10.52 -8.38 18.01
C ARG A 100 9.79 -9.71 18.07
N SER A 101 8.71 -9.86 17.30
CA SER A 101 7.94 -11.10 17.23
C SER A 101 8.79 -12.27 16.71
N TRP A 102 9.63 -12.02 15.69
CA TRP A 102 10.56 -13.02 15.16
C TRP A 102 11.58 -13.46 16.21
N MET A 103 12.23 -12.52 16.92
CA MET A 103 13.20 -12.85 17.97
C MET A 103 12.60 -13.69 19.11
N GLN A 104 11.35 -13.42 19.50
CA GLN A 104 10.65 -14.20 20.53
C GLN A 104 10.32 -15.62 20.06
N SER A 105 10.03 -15.79 18.77
CA SER A 105 9.73 -17.10 18.16
C SER A 105 10.94 -18.01 18.02
N THR A 106 12.15 -17.45 17.99
CA THR A 106 13.42 -18.21 17.88
C THR A 106 14.00 -18.61 19.23
N GLN A 107 13.36 -18.25 20.33
CA GLN A 107 13.82 -18.49 21.71
C GLN A 107 13.15 -19.71 22.37
N THR A 108 12.41 -20.50 21.59
CA THR A 108 11.83 -21.80 21.93
C THR A 108 12.48 -22.90 21.13
#